data_AF-A0A4P6K3K7-F1
#
_entry.id   AF-A0A4P6K3K7-F1
#
_cell.length_a   1.000
_cell.length_b   1.000
_cell.length_c   1.000
_cell.angle_alpha   90.00
_cell.angle_beta   90.00
_cell.angle_gamma   90.00
#
_symmetry.space_group_name_H-M   'P 1'
#
loop_
_entity.id
_entity.type
_entity.pdbx_description
1 polymer ?
#
loop_
_entity_poly.entity_id
_entity_poly.type
_entity_poly.pdbx_seq_one_letter_code
_entity_poly.pdbx_strand_id
1 'polypeptide(L)'
;MSHMPENSSSVSREQVTEAYLKAIRLIDERVAPLLGKATTRALVQGAARRTKDKYPFLACLVTRPYTEIIPSVIHEQFAGVTSTELAAGLNALLDECFSGLRELTGDLIVPPLHDEVTHQLRQLQ
;
A
#
# COMPACT_ATOMS: atom_id res chain seq x y z
N MET A 1 28.30 -18.31 29.10
CA MET A 1 26.98 -17.64 29.03
C MET A 1 26.70 -17.41 27.56
N SER A 2 25.79 -18.19 26.97
CA SER A 2 25.42 -18.05 25.57
C SER A 2 24.53 -16.83 25.43
N HIS A 3 25.03 -15.78 24.77
CA HIS A 3 24.19 -14.69 24.29
C HIS A 3 23.28 -15.25 23.19
N MET A 4 22.01 -15.50 23.52
CA MET A 4 20.98 -15.60 22.50
C MET A 4 20.85 -14.22 21.85
N PRO A 5 20.94 -14.09 20.51
CA PRO A 5 20.50 -12.88 19.87
C PRO A 5 18.98 -12.84 20.05
N GLU A 6 18.50 -11.88 20.81
CA GLU A 6 17.09 -11.49 20.77
C GLU A 6 16.82 -10.99 19.35
N ASN A 7 16.44 -11.91 18.48
CA ASN A 7 15.89 -11.62 17.16
C ASN A 7 14.49 -11.04 17.37
N SER A 8 14.45 -9.82 17.91
CA SER A 8 13.27 -8.97 17.86
C SER A 8 13.07 -8.62 16.40
N SER A 9 12.20 -9.39 15.75
CA SER A 9 11.66 -9.17 14.41
C SER A 9 10.97 -7.82 14.34
N SER A 10 11.75 -6.74 14.28
CA SER A 10 11.26 -5.42 13.90
C SER A 10 11.12 -5.45 12.38
N VAL A 11 9.89 -5.59 11.90
CA VAL A 11 9.59 -5.52 10.46
C VAL A 11 10.17 -4.22 9.94
N SER A 12 11.10 -4.33 8.99
CA SER A 12 11.81 -3.16 8.48
C SER A 12 10.88 -2.28 7.65
N ARG A 13 11.17 -0.98 7.56
CA ARG A 13 10.42 -0.05 6.69
C ARG A 13 10.42 -0.49 5.23
N GLU A 14 11.46 -1.19 4.81
CA GLU A 14 11.57 -1.77 3.47
C GLU A 14 10.58 -2.93 3.28
N GLN A 15 10.51 -3.85 4.24
CA GLN A 15 9.55 -4.96 4.22
C GLN A 15 8.11 -4.44 4.21
N VAL A 16 7.81 -3.42 5.02
CA VAL A 16 6.50 -2.74 4.99
C VAL A 16 6.26 -2.15 3.61
N THR A 17 7.17 -1.34 3.08
CA THR A 17 6.98 -0.71 1.75
C THR A 17 6.75 -1.76 0.65
N GLU A 18 7.57 -2.80 0.61
CA GLU A 18 7.49 -3.84 -0.40
C GLU A 18 6.15 -4.59 -0.34
N ALA A 19 5.69 -4.92 0.87
CA ALA A 19 4.40 -5.54 1.11
C ALA A 19 3.23 -4.75 0.53
N TYR A 20 3.18 -3.45 0.83
CA TYR A 20 2.09 -2.60 0.36
C TYR A 20 2.18 -2.33 -1.14
N LEU A 21 3.38 -2.24 -1.73
CA LEU A 21 3.52 -2.17 -3.18
C LEU A 21 3.06 -3.46 -3.86
N LYS A 22 3.30 -4.63 -3.25
CA LYS A 22 2.74 -5.91 -3.72
C LYS A 22 1.21 -5.89 -3.64
N ALA A 23 0.62 -5.42 -2.54
CA ALA A 23 -0.82 -5.28 -2.40
C ALA A 23 -1.43 -4.34 -3.46
N ILE A 24 -0.83 -3.18 -3.71
CA ILE A 24 -1.29 -2.24 -4.74
C ILE A 24 -1.17 -2.84 -6.14
N ARG A 25 -0.09 -3.59 -6.42
CA ARG A 25 0.08 -4.32 -7.69
C ARG A 25 -0.94 -5.43 -7.84
N LEU A 26 -1.27 -6.17 -6.78
CA LEU A 26 -2.32 -7.17 -6.79
C LEU A 26 -3.68 -6.52 -7.12
N ILE A 27 -3.98 -5.37 -6.53
CA ILE A 27 -5.18 -4.60 -6.89
C ILE A 27 -5.17 -4.27 -8.39
N ASP A 28 -4.04 -3.79 -8.92
CA ASP A 28 -3.93 -3.51 -10.36
C ASP A 28 -4.12 -4.75 -11.22
N GLU A 29 -3.49 -5.88 -10.88
CA GLU A 29 -3.63 -7.14 -11.62
C GLU A 29 -5.07 -7.65 -11.65
N ARG A 30 -5.80 -7.50 -10.55
CA ARG A 30 -7.18 -7.96 -10.41
C ARG A 30 -8.19 -6.99 -11.03
N VAL A 31 -7.92 -5.69 -10.99
CA VAL A 31 -8.84 -4.64 -11.45
C VAL A 31 -8.60 -4.24 -12.90
N ALA A 32 -7.36 -4.23 -13.39
CA ALA A 32 -7.02 -3.80 -14.73
C ALA A 32 -7.75 -4.56 -15.85
N PRO A 33 -8.05 -5.87 -15.75
CA PRO A 33 -8.86 -6.57 -16.75
C PRO A 33 -10.30 -6.04 -16.86
N LEU A 34 -10.82 -5.42 -15.80
CA LEU A 34 -12.21 -4.97 -15.69
C LEU A 34 -12.35 -3.47 -15.97
N LEU A 35 -11.43 -2.66 -15.44
CA LEU A 35 -11.49 -1.19 -15.50
C LEU A 35 -10.37 -0.55 -16.32
N GLY A 36 -9.35 -1.33 -16.71
CA GLY A 36 -8.15 -0.83 -17.38
C GLY A 36 -7.09 -0.25 -16.44
N LYS A 37 -5.81 -0.39 -16.81
CA LYS A 37 -4.65 0.08 -16.02
C LYS A 37 -4.67 1.58 -15.72
N ALA A 38 -5.23 2.39 -16.62
CA ALA A 38 -5.36 3.84 -16.40
C ALA A 38 -6.29 4.15 -15.22
N THR A 39 -7.37 3.38 -15.08
CA THR A 39 -8.35 3.54 -14.00
C THR A 39 -7.76 3.11 -12.66
N THR A 40 -7.01 2.00 -12.60
CA THR A 40 -6.30 1.61 -11.37
C THR A 40 -5.29 2.66 -10.92
N ARG A 41 -4.54 3.26 -11.86
CA ARG A 41 -3.61 4.34 -11.55
C ARG A 41 -4.32 5.58 -11.01
N ALA A 42 -5.42 5.98 -11.64
CA ALA A 42 -6.24 7.10 -11.18
C ALA A 42 -6.83 6.84 -9.78
N LEU A 43 -7.18 5.58 -9.49
CA LEU A 43 -7.69 5.16 -8.19
C LEU A 43 -6.64 5.31 -7.08
N VAL A 44 -5.42 4.82 -7.29
CA VAL A 44 -4.31 4.97 -6.33
C VAL A 44 -3.94 6.45 -6.15
N GLN A 45 -3.90 7.23 -7.23
CA GLN A 45 -3.65 8.68 -7.17
C GLN A 45 -4.76 9.41 -6.41
N GLY A 46 -6.03 9.03 -6.62
CA GLY A 46 -7.18 9.56 -5.90
C GLY A 46 -7.11 9.27 -4.41
N ALA A 47 -6.78 8.02 -4.05
CA ALA A 47 -6.56 7.61 -2.66
C ALA A 47 -5.42 8.40 -2.01
N ALA A 48 -4.30 8.60 -2.71
CA ALA A 48 -3.19 9.40 -2.23
C ALA A 48 -3.58 10.87 -2.00
N ARG A 49 -4.40 11.45 -2.88
CA ARG A 49 -4.91 12.82 -2.71
C ARG A 49 -5.78 12.98 -1.46
N ARG A 50 -6.55 11.96 -1.09
CA ARG A 50 -7.42 11.97 0.11
C ARG A 50 -6.67 11.70 1.41
N THR A 51 -5.57 10.95 1.34
CA THR A 51 -4.81 10.54 2.54
C THR A 51 -3.62 11.43 2.86
N LYS A 52 -3.09 12.20 1.88
CA LYS A 52 -1.86 13.00 2.05
C LYS A 52 -1.93 14.02 3.19
N ASP A 53 -3.09 14.56 3.53
CA ASP A 53 -3.20 15.59 4.58
C ASP A 53 -2.94 14.97 5.97
N LYS A 54 -3.26 13.68 6.14
CA LYS A 54 -2.96 12.90 7.33
C LYS A 54 -1.59 12.22 7.28
N TYR A 55 -1.17 11.81 6.08
CA TYR A 55 0.10 11.12 5.85
C TYR A 55 0.88 11.80 4.70
N PRO A 56 1.61 12.90 4.98
CA PRO A 56 2.24 13.73 3.95
C PRO A 56 3.20 12.97 3.03
N PHE A 57 3.82 11.91 3.53
CA PHE A 57 4.72 11.07 2.75
C PHE A 57 4.02 10.37 1.56
N LEU A 58 2.69 10.16 1.61
CA LEU A 58 1.92 9.61 0.49
C LEU A 58 1.75 10.61 -0.66
N ALA A 59 2.12 11.88 -0.50
CA ALA A 59 2.01 12.88 -1.56
C ALA A 59 2.80 12.49 -2.83
N CYS A 60 3.87 11.69 -2.71
CA CYS A 60 4.64 11.22 -3.86
C CYS A 60 3.78 10.41 -4.86
N LEU A 61 2.79 9.66 -4.36
CA LEU A 61 1.87 8.85 -5.16
C LEU A 61 0.83 9.68 -5.93
N VAL A 62 0.66 10.97 -5.60
CA VAL A 62 -0.24 11.87 -6.34
C VAL A 62 0.33 12.20 -7.71
N THR A 63 1.65 12.37 -7.78
CA THR A 63 2.36 12.83 -8.98
C THR A 63 3.14 11.72 -9.69
N ARG A 64 3.47 10.63 -8.99
CA ARG A 64 4.20 9.49 -9.54
C ARG A 64 3.34 8.23 -9.51
N PRO A 65 3.33 7.41 -10.58
CA PRO A 65 2.63 6.15 -10.55
C PRO A 65 3.32 5.17 -9.60
N TYR A 66 2.54 4.37 -8.87
CA TYR A 66 3.07 3.34 -7.95
C TYR A 66 3.96 2.30 -8.66
N THR A 67 3.83 2.14 -9.99
CA THR A 67 4.68 1.26 -10.80
C THR A 67 6.13 1.75 -10.89
N GLU A 68 6.37 3.05 -10.69
CA GLU A 68 7.70 3.66 -10.68
C GLU A 68 8.31 3.74 -9.28
N ILE A 69 7.59 3.26 -8.27
CA ILE A 69 8.09 3.24 -6.91
C ILE A 69 9.04 2.07 -6.72
N ILE A 70 10.28 2.42 -6.34
CA ILE A 70 11.32 1.46 -5.97
C ILE A 70 11.39 1.44 -4.44
N PRO A 71 11.13 0.28 -3.79
CA PRO A 71 11.10 0.17 -2.32
C PRO A 71 12.35 0.74 -1.64
N SER A 72 13.54 0.46 -2.20
CA SER A 72 14.82 0.93 -1.68
C SER A 72 14.99 2.46 -1.75
N VAL A 73 14.35 3.13 -2.71
CA VAL A 73 14.38 4.59 -2.89
C VAL A 73 13.35 5.28 -1.99
N ILE A 74 12.25 4.60 -1.66
CA ILE A 74 11.24 5.12 -0.74
C ILE A 74 11.82 5.37 0.65
N HIS A 75 12.79 4.57 1.08
CA HIS A 75 13.44 4.74 2.39
C HIS A 75 14.03 6.15 2.55
N GLU A 76 14.60 6.72 1.48
CA GLU A 76 15.14 8.08 1.47
C GLU A 76 14.01 9.13 1.46
N GLN A 77 12.92 8.87 0.72
CA GLN A 77 11.77 9.77 0.65
C GLN A 77 10.96 9.79 1.95
N PHE A 78 10.98 8.70 2.73
CA PHE A 78 10.28 8.55 4.00
C PHE A 78 11.24 8.61 5.20
N ALA A 79 12.42 9.21 5.01
CA ALA A 79 13.36 9.46 6.09
C ALA A 79 12.68 10.32 7.17
N GLY A 80 12.41 9.73 8.33
CA GLY A 80 11.69 10.36 9.44
C GLY A 80 10.37 9.68 9.80
N VAL A 81 9.82 8.84 8.93
CA VAL A 81 8.58 8.06 9.18
C VAL A 81 8.95 6.73 9.84
N THR A 82 8.25 6.39 10.92
CA THR A 82 8.39 5.09 11.61
C THR A 82 7.77 3.96 10.78
N SER A 83 8.15 2.70 11.00
CA SER A 83 7.49 1.56 10.33
C SER A 83 6.00 1.48 10.65
N THR A 84 5.60 1.84 11.87
CA THR A 84 4.20 1.89 12.31
C THR A 84 3.41 2.98 11.59
N GLU A 85 3.96 4.19 11.49
CA GLU A 85 3.32 5.31 10.79
C GLU A 85 3.23 5.04 9.28
N LEU A 86 4.27 4.42 8.72
CA LEU A 86 4.29 3.96 7.33
C LEU A 86 3.17 2.95 7.06
N ALA A 87 3.05 1.91 7.89
CA ALA A 87 1.98 0.92 7.77
C ALA A 87 0.59 1.55 7.94
N ALA A 88 0.42 2.48 8.88
CA ALA A 88 -0.85 3.19 9.10
C ALA A 88 -1.25 4.03 7.88
N GLY A 89 -0.30 4.74 7.25
CA GLY A 89 -0.59 5.51 6.05
C GLY A 89 -0.86 4.64 4.83
N LEU A 90 -0.10 3.56 4.64
CA LEU A 90 -0.33 2.65 3.52
C LEU A 90 -1.62 1.83 3.67
N ASN A 91 -2.04 1.48 4.90
CA ASN A 91 -3.37 0.93 5.16
C ASN A 91 -4.47 1.93 4.77
N ALA A 92 -4.37 3.18 5.23
CA ALA A 92 -5.35 4.20 4.87
C ALA A 92 -5.43 4.43 3.35
N LEU A 93 -4.29 4.33 2.65
CA LEU A 93 -4.27 4.37 1.20
C LEU A 93 -5.04 3.20 0.57
N LEU A 94 -4.88 1.98 1.10
CA LEU A 94 -5.61 0.80 0.62
C LEU A 94 -7.12 0.91 0.91
N ASP A 95 -7.50 1.37 2.10
CA ASP A 95 -8.91 1.58 2.45
C ASP A 95 -9.58 2.55 1.46
N GLU A 96 -8.90 3.64 1.12
CA GLU A 96 -9.36 4.61 0.13
C GLU A 96 -9.38 4.06 -1.30
N CYS A 97 -8.45 3.16 -1.64
CA CYS A 97 -8.50 2.40 -2.90
C CYS A 97 -9.75 1.52 -2.95
N PHE A 98 -10.03 0.77 -1.89
CA PHE A 98 -11.20 -0.10 -1.81
C PHE A 98 -12.52 0.68 -1.82
N SER A 99 -12.58 1.82 -1.13
CA SER A 99 -13.74 2.72 -1.20
C SER A 99 -13.99 3.17 -2.64
N GLY A 100 -12.93 3.63 -3.34
CA GLY A 100 -13.04 4.02 -4.75
C GLY A 100 -13.45 2.86 -5.67
N LEU A 101 -12.94 1.65 -5.43
CA LEU A 101 -13.35 0.46 -6.18
C LEU A 101 -14.82 0.13 -5.94
N ARG A 102 -15.30 0.29 -4.70
CA ARG A 102 -16.69 0.04 -4.34
C ARG A 102 -17.62 1.04 -5.02
N GLU A 103 -17.21 2.30 -5.12
CA GLU A 103 -17.95 3.31 -5.88
C GLU A 103 -18.05 2.97 -7.37
N LEU A 104 -16.98 2.41 -7.96
CA LEU A 104 -16.92 2.07 -9.38
C LEU A 104 -17.59 0.74 -9.73
N THR A 105 -17.60 -0.21 -8.80
CA THR A 105 -17.92 -1.63 -9.09
C THR A 105 -18.94 -2.25 -8.16
N GLY A 106 -19.42 -1.51 -7.15
CA GLY A 106 -20.25 -2.06 -6.08
C GLY A 106 -19.50 -3.14 -5.28
N ASP A 107 -20.24 -4.16 -4.85
CA ASP A 107 -19.70 -5.26 -4.05
C ASP A 107 -19.22 -6.46 -4.89
N LEU A 108 -19.11 -6.30 -6.22
CA LEU A 108 -18.77 -7.39 -7.14
C LEU A 108 -17.32 -7.89 -7.01
N ILE A 109 -16.39 -7.01 -6.66
CA ILE A 109 -14.94 -7.29 -6.67
C ILE A 109 -14.28 -6.96 -5.33
N VAL A 110 -14.82 -5.98 -4.59
CA VAL A 110 -14.19 -5.45 -3.38
C VAL A 110 -14.05 -6.50 -2.26
N PRO A 111 -15.10 -7.27 -1.89
CA PRO A 111 -14.97 -8.25 -0.80
C PRO A 111 -13.88 -9.32 -1.04
N PRO A 112 -13.85 -10.05 -2.18
CA PRO A 112 -12.82 -11.07 -2.39
C PRO A 112 -11.41 -10.48 -2.52
N LEU A 113 -11.27 -9.29 -3.12
CA LEU A 113 -9.97 -8.63 -3.27
C LEU A 113 -9.44 -8.10 -1.93
N HIS A 114 -10.32 -7.58 -1.08
CA HIS A 114 -9.98 -7.12 0.25
C HIS A 114 -9.46 -8.26 1.12
N ASP A 115 -10.10 -9.44 1.07
CA ASP A 115 -9.65 -10.61 1.80
C ASP A 115 -8.27 -11.10 1.32
N GLU A 116 -8.03 -11.11 0.00
CA GLU A 116 -6.75 -11.51 -0.59
C GLU A 116 -5.61 -10.56 -0.18
N VAL A 117 -5.85 -9.25 -0.26
CA VAL A 117 -4.90 -8.21 0.15
C VAL A 117 -4.63 -8.28 1.66
N THR A 118 -5.67 -8.44 2.47
CA THR A 118 -5.53 -8.58 3.93
C THR A 118 -4.74 -9.84 4.29
N HIS A 119 -4.97 -10.96 3.59
CA HIS A 119 -4.22 -12.18 3.81
C HIS A 119 -2.73 -12.01 3.46
N GLN A 120 -2.41 -11.35 2.34
CA GLN A 120 -1.02 -11.04 2.00
C GLN A 120 -0.34 -10.19 3.07
N LEU A 121 -0.99 -9.12 3.55
CA LEU A 121 -0.40 -8.22 4.55
C LEU A 121 -0.22 -8.89 5.92
N ARG A 122 -1.10 -9.82 6.31
CA ARG A 122 -0.98 -10.59 7.56
C ARG A 122 0.22 -11.54 7.58
N GLN A 123 0.71 -12.00 6.43
CA GLN A 123 1.90 -12.86 6.37
C GLN A 123 3.21 -12.11 6.67
N LEU A 124 3.15 -10.78 6.82
CA LEU A 124 4.31 -9.92 7.09
C LEU A 124 4.34 -9.35 8.52
N GLN A 125 3.28 -9.60 9.31
CA GLN A 125 3.17 -9.21 10.73
C GLN A 125 3.60 -10.37 11.63
#